data_AF-A0A816MVP9-F1
#
_entry.id   AF-A0A816MVP9-F1
#
_cell.length_a   1.000
_cell.length_b   1.000
_cell.length_c   1.000
_cell.angle_alpha   90.00
_cell.angle_beta   90.00
_cell.angle_gamma   90.00
#
_symmetry.space_group_name_H-M   'P 1'
#
loop_
_entity.id
_entity.type
_entity.pdbx_description
1 polymer ?
#
loop_
_entity_poly.entity_id
_entity_poly.type
_entity_poly.pdbx_seq_one_letter_code
_entity_poly.pdbx_strand_id
1 'polypeptide(L)'
;MHPPKPWSKTIEPTSYEQIYRFVEQALDECSNLIDHAEADYYQGSVTSINQSTNRPLSVVALQAWSQPLNQLREARLLHDIRNGKAIRELLSDASIGALYGPVTDEGVALMKRVLDKTTEQLYATIPMLINKIADSMNLMEQYFLSFYEIEHIQDIIQNKRKEKLPDDYLETAYTYEKSRWLHIFDVNKSLKNLREMPQRTEDTKGIALSALSKESQELASRTDCTSLSYLFALPECYYEGRRTLHSLRTWLDEDAKYNDFIQTSLKLLEEKYVEAKKAFEIHKSQLSQVEHRAESFRSQLKKLENENAINEKKYDEFETRLNIKEREYISKRLTHEVYEEQLQKLLKQSHDEQDSIGHNLAVGRFQQDIKQLSRELPKLKSQVEAFQTRINLFQKRKDELIEMRIESKKLDKEIQVVLEDKILKENYFNRIQHCRDIMRDIYKCRKTNDLPQKIFYDLPVHNKHSGENEEDDLSKAFRLISKSIGRDWNRLYWQLPFYPTRGQEELSKDIKHVDEKYQRGDVFQDQATEALNKWRRFHTRAKVDDLIHGLEQIRRFDILQLIERRIIKPKHLLNMDQQEIDPRKNEIDNLNRKLNRLFDKMRSGIITSRETQQNQLV
;
A
#
# COMPACT_ATOMS: atom_id res chain seq x y z
N MET A 1 45.42 -24.49 2.28
CA MET A 1 44.33 -23.61 2.74
C MET A 1 43.55 -24.37 3.79
N HIS A 2 43.41 -23.83 5.00
CA HIS A 2 42.58 -24.45 6.02
C HIS A 2 41.11 -24.36 5.59
N PRO A 3 40.27 -25.39 5.84
CA PRO A 3 38.84 -25.27 5.63
C PRO A 3 38.30 -24.08 6.44
N PRO A 4 37.38 -23.29 5.89
CA PRO A 4 36.74 -22.20 6.62
C PRO A 4 36.11 -22.77 7.88
N LYS A 5 36.22 -22.06 9.00
CA LYS A 5 35.46 -22.42 10.20
C LYS A 5 33.96 -22.31 9.86
N PRO A 6 33.12 -23.25 10.31
CA PRO A 6 31.67 -23.14 10.14
C PRO A 6 31.20 -21.81 10.74
N TRP A 7 30.27 -21.14 10.06
CA TRP A 7 29.67 -19.90 10.52
C TRP A 7 28.87 -20.18 11.78
N SER A 8 29.54 -20.09 12.93
CA SER A 8 28.89 -20.01 14.22
C SER A 8 28.40 -18.57 14.44
N LYS A 9 27.38 -18.39 15.27
CA LYS A 9 26.93 -17.08 15.81
C LYS A 9 28.03 -16.28 16.53
N THR A 10 29.30 -16.69 16.44
CA THR A 10 30.46 -16.10 17.09
C THR A 10 31.44 -15.46 16.12
N ILE A 11 31.31 -15.67 14.80
CA ILE A 11 32.14 -14.98 13.81
C ILE A 11 31.35 -13.79 13.27
N GLU A 12 31.72 -12.60 13.71
CA GLU A 12 31.11 -11.35 13.30
C GLU A 12 31.38 -11.09 11.80
N PRO A 13 30.35 -10.87 10.96
CA PRO A 13 30.53 -10.45 9.58
C PRO A 13 31.10 -9.03 9.52
N THR A 14 32.22 -8.85 8.82
CA THR A 14 32.82 -7.53 8.60
C THR A 14 32.28 -6.83 7.35
N SER A 15 31.70 -7.57 6.39
CA SER A 15 31.12 -7.03 5.17
C SER A 15 30.16 -8.02 4.48
N TYR A 16 29.33 -7.52 3.56
CA TYR A 16 28.49 -8.35 2.70
C TYR A 16 29.30 -9.27 1.78
N GLU A 17 30.44 -8.79 1.27
CA GLU A 17 31.35 -9.59 0.44
C GLU A 17 31.84 -10.85 1.18
N GLN A 18 32.12 -10.73 2.48
CA GLN A 18 32.47 -11.88 3.31
C GLN A 18 31.31 -12.88 3.42
N ILE A 19 30.07 -12.40 3.55
CA ILE A 19 28.88 -13.24 3.63
C ILE A 19 28.64 -13.95 2.30
N TYR A 20 28.72 -13.25 1.16
CA TYR A 20 28.55 -13.84 -0.17
C TYR A 20 29.54 -14.98 -0.41
N ARG A 21 30.84 -14.75 -0.16
CA ARG A 21 31.88 -15.78 -0.32
C ARG A 21 31.67 -16.97 0.61
N PHE A 22 31.23 -16.73 1.84
CA PHE A 22 30.93 -17.81 2.78
C PHE A 22 29.76 -18.66 2.29
N VAL A 23 28.66 -18.05 1.85
CA VAL A 23 27.49 -18.76 1.30
C VAL A 23 27.89 -19.53 0.05
N GLU A 24 28.60 -18.91 -0.89
CA GLU A 24 29.08 -19.56 -2.11
C GLU A 24 29.91 -20.81 -1.80
N GLN A 25 30.88 -20.69 -0.88
CA GLN A 25 31.70 -21.82 -0.45
C GLN A 25 30.87 -22.91 0.23
N ALA A 26 29.90 -22.57 1.08
CA ALA A 26 29.02 -23.53 1.71
C ALA A 26 28.15 -24.29 0.69
N LEU A 27 27.68 -23.60 -0.35
CA LEU A 27 26.93 -24.21 -1.45
C LEU A 27 27.80 -25.12 -2.32
N ASP A 28 29.07 -24.75 -2.57
CA ASP A 28 30.04 -25.61 -3.26
C ASP A 28 30.37 -26.87 -2.44
N GLU A 29 30.55 -26.74 -1.12
CA GLU A 29 30.72 -27.90 -0.24
C GLU A 29 29.52 -28.86 -0.28
N CYS A 30 28.30 -28.32 -0.30
CA CYS A 30 27.09 -29.13 -0.44
C CYS A 30 27.03 -29.83 -1.80
N SER A 31 27.38 -29.14 -2.88
CA SER A 31 27.43 -29.73 -4.22
C SER A 31 28.44 -30.88 -4.27
N ASN A 32 29.65 -30.65 -3.76
CA ASN A 32 30.68 -31.67 -3.68
C ASN A 32 30.22 -32.85 -2.82
N LEU A 33 29.54 -32.62 -1.69
CA LEU A 33 28.99 -33.68 -0.86
C LEU A 33 27.99 -34.56 -1.63
N ILE A 34 27.10 -33.95 -2.41
CA ILE A 34 26.15 -34.68 -3.27
C ILE A 34 26.92 -35.51 -4.32
N ASP A 35 27.89 -34.91 -5.01
CA ASP A 35 28.64 -35.59 -6.07
C ASP A 35 29.45 -36.78 -5.51
N HIS A 36 30.07 -36.63 -4.33
CA HIS A 36 30.79 -37.72 -3.67
C HIS A 36 29.85 -38.81 -3.18
N ALA A 37 28.71 -38.45 -2.56
CA ALA A 37 27.73 -39.42 -2.07
C ALA A 37 27.10 -40.23 -3.22
N GLU A 38 26.81 -39.57 -4.34
CA GLU A 38 26.27 -40.20 -5.54
C GLU A 38 27.31 -41.11 -6.22
N ALA A 39 28.55 -40.64 -6.38
CA ALA A 39 29.63 -41.45 -6.91
C ALA A 39 29.88 -42.68 -6.04
N ASP A 40 29.94 -42.50 -4.72
CA ASP A 40 30.07 -43.60 -3.77
C ASP A 40 28.91 -44.60 -3.91
N TYR A 41 27.66 -44.12 -3.94
CA TYR A 41 26.47 -44.96 -4.09
C TYR A 41 26.56 -45.89 -5.30
N TYR A 42 26.93 -45.35 -6.46
CA TYR A 42 27.00 -46.14 -7.70
C TYR A 42 28.30 -46.95 -7.86
N GLN A 43 29.45 -46.45 -7.40
CA GLN A 43 30.74 -47.15 -7.55
C GLN A 43 30.92 -48.32 -6.57
N GLY A 44 30.45 -48.19 -5.33
CA GLY A 44 30.64 -49.22 -4.29
C GLY A 44 29.98 -50.58 -4.60
N SER A 45 29.11 -50.62 -5.60
CA SER A 45 28.34 -51.79 -5.98
C SER A 45 28.75 -52.38 -7.33
N VAL A 46 29.68 -51.73 -8.06
CA VAL A 46 30.09 -52.12 -9.42
C VAL A 46 31.61 -52.32 -9.46
N THR A 47 32.09 -53.43 -8.91
CA THR A 47 33.54 -53.72 -8.81
C THR A 47 34.17 -54.26 -10.11
N SER A 48 33.40 -54.46 -11.19
CA SER A 48 33.89 -55.24 -12.35
C SER A 48 33.31 -54.87 -13.73
N ILE A 49 32.55 -53.79 -13.87
CA ILE A 49 32.04 -53.38 -15.20
C ILE A 49 33.11 -52.56 -15.92
N ASN A 50 33.64 -53.12 -17.02
CA ASN A 50 34.56 -52.46 -17.95
C ASN A 50 34.04 -51.07 -18.34
N GLN A 51 34.77 -50.02 -17.95
CA GLN A 51 34.47 -48.59 -18.16
C GLN A 51 34.43 -48.13 -19.64
N SER A 52 34.28 -49.05 -20.60
CA SER A 52 34.30 -48.75 -22.04
C SER A 52 32.99 -48.15 -22.59
N THR A 53 31.96 -47.95 -21.76
CA THR A 53 30.67 -47.42 -22.21
C THR A 53 30.55 -45.94 -21.87
N ASN A 54 30.23 -45.10 -22.88
CA ASN A 54 29.95 -43.66 -22.72
C ASN A 54 28.64 -43.37 -21.94
N ARG A 55 28.11 -44.34 -21.18
CA ARG A 55 26.84 -44.19 -20.46
C ARG A 55 27.09 -43.59 -19.06
N PRO A 56 26.16 -42.77 -18.53
CA PRO A 56 26.26 -42.26 -17.17
C PRO A 56 26.39 -43.40 -16.15
N LEU A 57 27.23 -43.21 -15.13
CA LEU A 57 27.48 -44.21 -14.08
C LEU A 57 26.18 -44.66 -13.39
N SER A 58 25.24 -43.74 -13.18
CA SER A 58 23.92 -44.03 -12.63
C SER A 58 23.12 -45.02 -13.47
N VAL A 59 23.14 -44.88 -14.80
CA VAL A 59 22.45 -45.79 -15.73
C VAL A 59 23.06 -47.17 -15.71
N VAL A 60 24.40 -47.24 -15.76
CA VAL A 60 25.14 -48.53 -15.76
C VAL A 60 24.91 -49.29 -14.46
N ALA A 61 25.02 -48.60 -13.31
CA ALA A 61 24.82 -49.21 -12.00
C ALA A 61 23.37 -49.68 -11.80
N LEU A 62 22.38 -48.84 -12.12
CA LEU A 62 20.96 -49.20 -11.99
C LEU A 62 20.57 -50.38 -12.91
N GLN A 63 21.09 -50.43 -14.14
CA GLN A 63 20.88 -51.57 -15.03
C GLN A 63 21.51 -52.85 -14.48
N ALA A 64 22.69 -52.76 -13.86
CA ALA A 64 23.33 -53.91 -13.23
C ALA A 64 22.55 -54.42 -12.01
N TRP A 65 21.93 -53.51 -11.24
CA TRP A 65 21.15 -53.87 -10.05
C TRP A 65 19.74 -54.36 -10.38
N SER A 66 19.17 -53.97 -11.53
CA SER A 66 17.80 -54.30 -11.90
C SER A 66 17.59 -55.80 -12.10
N GLN A 67 18.56 -56.51 -12.68
CA GLN A 67 18.43 -57.94 -12.98
C GLN A 67 18.29 -58.79 -11.71
N PRO A 68 19.19 -58.71 -10.70
CA PRO A 68 19.01 -59.44 -9.44
C PRO A 68 17.73 -59.07 -8.68
N LEU A 69 17.32 -57.80 -8.74
CA LEU A 69 16.07 -57.34 -8.12
C LEU A 69 14.83 -57.92 -8.79
N ASN A 70 14.80 -57.94 -10.12
CA ASN A 70 13.70 -58.52 -10.87
C ASN A 70 13.59 -60.02 -10.61
N GLN A 71 14.72 -60.75 -10.49
CA GLN A 71 14.74 -62.16 -10.09
C GLN A 71 14.13 -62.38 -8.69
N LEU A 72 14.55 -61.59 -7.70
CA LEU A 72 14.00 -61.66 -6.33
C LEU A 72 12.51 -61.31 -6.29
N ARG A 73 12.11 -60.26 -7.02
CA ARG A 73 10.72 -59.82 -7.15
C ARG A 73 9.85 -60.93 -7.75
N GLU A 74 10.29 -61.55 -8.85
CA GLU A 74 9.58 -62.62 -9.54
C GLU A 74 9.50 -63.89 -8.69
N ALA A 75 10.58 -64.24 -7.99
CA ALA A 75 10.65 -65.38 -7.09
C ALA A 75 9.66 -65.32 -5.91
N ARG A 76 9.15 -64.12 -5.57
CA ARG A 76 8.10 -63.91 -4.56
C ARG A 76 6.77 -63.42 -5.15
N LEU A 77 6.64 -63.39 -6.48
CA LEU A 77 5.44 -62.92 -7.19
C LEU A 77 5.01 -61.50 -6.79
N LEU A 78 5.97 -60.63 -6.48
CA LEU A 78 5.69 -59.24 -6.13
C LEU A 78 5.45 -58.40 -7.39
N HIS A 79 4.45 -57.53 -7.36
CA HIS A 79 4.20 -56.59 -8.47
C HIS A 79 5.21 -55.43 -8.51
N ASP A 80 5.71 -54.98 -7.35
CA ASP A 80 6.58 -53.81 -7.22
C ASP A 80 7.39 -53.89 -5.90
N ILE A 81 8.59 -53.33 -5.89
CA ILE A 81 9.43 -53.16 -4.70
C ILE A 81 9.53 -51.67 -4.37
N ARG A 82 8.73 -51.24 -3.38
CA ARG A 82 8.56 -49.82 -3.03
C ARG A 82 9.25 -49.38 -1.74
N ASN A 83 9.62 -50.31 -0.87
CA ASN A 83 10.20 -50.00 0.44
C ASN A 83 11.31 -50.96 0.82
N GLY A 84 12.15 -50.54 1.77
CA GLY A 84 13.26 -51.34 2.26
C GLY A 84 12.80 -52.56 3.07
N LYS A 85 11.58 -52.52 3.64
CA LYS A 85 11.00 -53.66 4.35
C LYS A 85 10.78 -54.86 3.42
N ALA A 86 10.20 -54.64 2.24
CA ALA A 86 10.00 -55.68 1.24
C ALA A 86 11.33 -56.32 0.81
N ILE A 87 12.39 -55.52 0.65
CA ILE A 87 13.73 -56.04 0.32
C ILE A 87 14.28 -56.88 1.49
N ARG A 88 14.16 -56.40 2.74
CA ARG A 88 14.59 -57.17 3.92
C ARG A 88 13.88 -58.51 4.04
N GLU A 89 12.57 -58.54 3.81
CA GLU A 89 11.81 -59.78 3.83
C GLU A 89 12.21 -60.71 2.67
N LEU A 90 12.46 -60.18 1.46
CA LEU A 90 12.96 -60.96 0.32
C LEU A 90 14.31 -61.60 0.60
N LEU A 91 15.23 -60.85 1.21
CA LEU A 91 16.56 -61.34 1.60
C LEU A 91 16.45 -62.42 2.69
N SER A 92 15.52 -62.26 3.63
CA SER A 92 15.22 -63.27 4.66
C SER A 92 14.71 -64.56 4.02
N ASP A 93 13.72 -64.47 3.12
CA ASP A 93 13.14 -65.63 2.42
C ASP A 93 14.18 -66.36 1.55
N ALA A 94 15.06 -65.60 0.89
CA ALA A 94 16.18 -66.17 0.14
C ALA A 94 17.11 -66.99 1.05
N SER A 95 17.42 -66.47 2.24
CA SER A 95 18.34 -67.14 3.19
C SER A 95 17.80 -68.46 3.76
N ILE A 96 16.48 -68.60 3.85
CA ILE A 96 15.82 -69.82 4.34
C ILE A 96 15.35 -70.75 3.20
N GLY A 97 15.59 -70.38 1.94
CA GLY A 97 15.18 -71.15 0.77
C GLY A 97 13.65 -71.17 0.53
N ALA A 98 12.92 -70.15 0.99
CA ALA A 98 11.46 -70.07 0.87
C ALA A 98 10.96 -69.44 -0.44
N LEU A 99 11.88 -69.09 -1.35
CA LEU A 99 11.57 -68.48 -2.65
C LEU A 99 11.17 -69.53 -3.70
N TYR A 100 10.23 -69.17 -4.58
CA TYR A 100 9.69 -70.09 -5.60
C TYR A 100 10.64 -70.32 -6.79
N GLY A 101 11.69 -69.50 -6.95
CA GLY A 101 12.59 -69.54 -8.10
C GLY A 101 14.08 -69.47 -7.71
N PRO A 102 14.98 -69.84 -8.63
CA PRO A 102 16.42 -69.80 -8.37
C PRO A 102 16.89 -68.35 -8.24
N VAL A 103 17.54 -68.03 -7.12
CA VAL A 103 18.22 -66.75 -6.89
C VAL A 103 19.70 -67.02 -6.69
N THR A 104 20.55 -66.24 -7.33
CA THR A 104 22.01 -66.37 -7.20
C THR A 104 22.49 -65.76 -5.88
N ASP A 105 23.46 -66.40 -5.21
CA ASP A 105 24.08 -65.86 -4.00
C ASP A 105 24.71 -64.48 -4.25
N GLU A 106 25.26 -64.27 -5.44
CA GLU A 106 25.80 -62.98 -5.90
C GLU A 106 24.72 -61.90 -5.95
N GLY A 107 23.52 -62.23 -6.44
CA GLY A 107 22.38 -61.31 -6.47
C GLY A 107 21.88 -60.93 -5.08
N VAL A 108 21.80 -61.89 -4.16
CA VAL A 108 21.44 -61.65 -2.75
C VAL A 108 22.49 -60.76 -2.07
N ALA A 109 23.77 -61.02 -2.29
CA ALA A 109 24.87 -60.24 -1.72
C ALA A 109 24.90 -58.80 -2.25
N LEU A 110 24.68 -58.62 -3.56
CA LEU A 110 24.57 -57.28 -4.17
C LEU A 110 23.39 -56.51 -3.59
N MET A 111 22.25 -57.17 -3.40
CA MET A 111 21.06 -56.51 -2.88
C MET A 111 21.13 -56.12 -1.43
N LYS A 112 21.77 -56.95 -0.60
CA LYS A 112 22.11 -56.56 0.76
C LYS A 112 22.99 -55.32 0.77
N ARG A 113 24.01 -55.26 -0.11
CA ARG A 113 24.91 -54.10 -0.22
C ARG A 113 24.16 -52.83 -0.65
N VAL A 114 23.29 -52.92 -1.65
CA VAL A 114 22.48 -51.77 -2.12
C VAL A 114 21.55 -51.28 -1.00
N LEU A 115 20.87 -52.20 -0.29
CA LEU A 115 20.01 -51.86 0.85
C LEU A 115 20.78 -51.19 2.00
N ASP A 116 21.91 -51.78 2.40
CA ASP A 116 22.75 -51.26 3.49
C ASP A 116 23.26 -49.86 3.16
N LYS A 117 23.75 -49.66 1.92
CA LYS A 117 24.24 -48.37 1.44
C LYS A 117 23.15 -47.32 1.30
N THR A 118 21.96 -47.74 0.84
CA THR A 118 20.79 -46.87 0.74
C THR A 118 20.38 -46.38 2.12
N THR A 119 20.35 -47.28 3.09
CA THR A 119 20.03 -46.97 4.48
C THR A 119 21.09 -46.05 5.10
N GLU A 120 22.38 -46.37 4.97
CA GLU A 120 23.46 -45.54 5.47
C GLU A 120 23.37 -44.10 4.97
N GLN A 121 23.24 -43.91 3.65
CA GLN A 121 23.20 -42.56 3.07
C GLN A 121 21.91 -41.82 3.42
N LEU A 122 20.74 -42.48 3.44
CA LEU A 122 19.47 -41.85 3.81
C LEU A 122 19.43 -41.38 5.27
N TYR A 123 20.09 -42.09 6.19
CA TYR A 123 20.04 -41.79 7.62
C TYR A 123 21.25 -41.03 8.15
N ALA A 124 22.39 -41.03 7.44
CA ALA A 124 23.59 -40.29 7.82
C ALA A 124 23.88 -39.10 6.88
N THR A 125 24.02 -39.37 5.58
CA THR A 125 24.48 -38.37 4.60
C THR A 125 23.41 -37.33 4.27
N ILE A 126 22.18 -37.75 3.99
CA ILE A 126 21.08 -36.86 3.61
C ILE A 126 20.72 -35.88 4.76
N PRO A 127 20.61 -36.30 6.03
CA PRO A 127 20.40 -35.36 7.14
C PRO A 127 21.52 -34.33 7.29
N MET A 128 22.78 -34.73 7.10
CA MET A 128 23.91 -33.81 7.12
C MET A 128 23.82 -32.77 5.99
N LEU A 129 23.46 -33.20 4.78
CA LEU A 129 23.21 -32.31 3.64
C LEU A 129 22.06 -31.33 3.92
N ILE A 130 20.93 -31.83 4.43
CA ILE A 130 19.77 -31.01 4.81
C ILE A 130 20.17 -29.91 5.78
N ASN A 131 20.97 -30.24 6.81
CA ASN A 131 21.42 -29.27 7.79
C ASN A 131 22.32 -28.20 7.17
N LYS A 132 23.30 -28.58 6.35
CA LYS A 132 24.18 -27.60 5.67
C LYS A 132 23.41 -26.67 4.74
N ILE A 133 22.42 -27.20 4.00
CA ILE A 133 21.56 -26.39 3.12
C ILE A 133 20.68 -25.46 3.96
N ALA A 134 20.08 -25.95 5.05
CA ALA A 134 19.24 -25.15 5.93
C ALA A 134 20.04 -24.02 6.60
N ASP A 135 21.28 -24.29 7.04
CA ASP A 135 22.18 -23.28 7.62
C ASP A 135 22.50 -22.19 6.60
N SER A 136 22.77 -22.57 5.34
CA SER A 136 23.02 -21.64 4.24
C SER A 136 21.77 -20.78 3.95
N MET A 137 20.59 -21.40 3.88
CA MET A 137 19.32 -20.70 3.68
C MET A 137 19.03 -19.71 4.83
N ASN A 138 19.20 -20.13 6.08
CA ASN A 138 18.96 -19.27 7.25
C ASN A 138 19.90 -18.06 7.25
N LEU A 139 21.16 -18.25 6.85
CA LEU A 139 22.11 -17.16 6.71
C LEU A 139 21.69 -16.18 5.60
N MET A 140 21.27 -16.69 4.43
CA MET A 140 20.75 -15.85 3.36
C MET A 140 19.49 -15.10 3.79
N GLU A 141 18.55 -15.76 4.48
CA GLU A 141 17.31 -15.13 4.97
C GLU A 141 17.60 -13.99 5.94
N GLN A 142 18.61 -14.15 6.80
CA GLN A 142 19.04 -13.16 7.78
C GLN A 142 19.67 -11.91 7.14
N TYR A 143 20.52 -12.09 6.12
CA TYR A 143 21.34 -10.99 5.59
C TYR A 143 20.87 -10.43 4.25
N PHE A 144 20.24 -11.25 3.39
CA PHE A 144 19.81 -10.86 2.05
C PHE A 144 18.40 -10.28 2.09
N LEU A 145 18.31 -9.12 2.72
CA LEU A 145 17.06 -8.38 2.95
C LEU A 145 16.76 -7.43 1.79
N SER A 146 15.48 -7.33 1.41
CA SER A 146 15.01 -6.36 0.42
C SER A 146 14.77 -4.97 1.02
N PHE A 147 14.49 -4.88 2.31
CA PHE A 147 13.98 -3.67 2.98
C PHE A 147 12.67 -3.12 2.38
N TYR A 148 11.93 -3.96 1.66
CA TYR A 148 10.65 -3.63 1.06
C TYR A 148 9.59 -4.62 1.53
N GLU A 149 8.52 -4.13 2.13
CA GLU A 149 7.46 -4.97 2.69
C GLU A 149 6.31 -5.15 1.70
N ILE A 150 5.95 -6.40 1.42
CA ILE A 150 4.75 -6.74 0.65
C ILE A 150 3.70 -7.32 1.60
N GLU A 151 2.59 -6.60 1.77
CA GLU A 151 1.47 -7.09 2.56
C GLU A 151 0.96 -8.44 2.01
N HIS A 152 0.86 -9.44 2.90
CA HIS A 152 0.35 -10.77 2.56
C HIS A 152 1.16 -11.55 1.51
N ILE A 153 2.47 -11.34 1.44
CA ILE A 153 3.36 -12.01 0.47
C ILE A 153 3.23 -13.55 0.48
N GLN A 154 3.05 -14.17 1.64
CA GLN A 154 2.87 -15.62 1.77
C GLN A 154 1.58 -16.11 1.07
N ASP A 155 0.47 -15.36 1.20
CA ASP A 155 -0.79 -15.71 0.54
C ASP A 155 -0.70 -15.53 -0.98
N ILE A 156 0.05 -14.52 -1.44
CA ILE A 156 0.29 -14.28 -2.87
C ILE A 156 1.06 -15.46 -3.47
N ILE A 157 2.16 -15.88 -2.85
CA ILE A 157 3.00 -16.98 -3.34
C ILE A 157 2.28 -18.31 -3.33
N GLN A 158 1.40 -18.51 -2.34
CA GLN A 158 0.56 -19.71 -2.26
C GLN A 158 -0.68 -19.65 -3.17
N ASN A 159 -0.80 -18.62 -4.03
CA ASN A 159 -1.95 -18.38 -4.91
C ASN A 159 -3.30 -18.30 -4.17
N LYS A 160 -3.28 -17.95 -2.87
CA LYS A 160 -4.47 -17.77 -2.03
C LYS A 160 -5.10 -16.40 -2.21
N ARG A 161 -4.33 -15.42 -2.68
CA ARG A 161 -4.79 -14.04 -2.89
C ARG A 161 -4.33 -13.51 -4.23
N LYS A 162 -5.14 -12.65 -4.85
CA LYS A 162 -4.75 -11.91 -6.06
C LYS A 162 -3.67 -10.89 -5.71
N GLU A 163 -2.63 -10.90 -6.52
CA GLU A 163 -1.54 -9.95 -6.50
C GLU A 163 -2.08 -8.53 -6.76
N LYS A 164 -1.79 -7.60 -5.84
CA LYS A 164 -1.91 -6.17 -6.12
C LYS A 164 -0.59 -5.71 -6.71
N LEU A 165 -0.64 -5.17 -7.92
CA LEU A 165 0.57 -4.65 -8.56
C LEU A 165 1.14 -3.49 -7.72
N PRO A 166 2.47 -3.44 -7.53
CA PRO A 166 3.12 -2.33 -6.85
C PRO A 166 2.97 -1.05 -7.68
N ASP A 167 3.39 0.06 -7.09
CA ASP A 167 3.67 1.26 -7.87
C ASP A 167 4.78 0.96 -8.90
N ASP A 168 4.61 1.37 -10.16
CA ASP A 168 5.57 1.13 -11.25
C ASP A 168 7.00 1.61 -10.89
N TYR A 169 7.13 2.61 -10.00
CA TYR A 169 8.42 3.12 -9.55
C TYR A 169 9.13 2.25 -8.51
N LEU A 170 8.44 1.25 -7.95
CA LEU A 170 8.93 0.34 -6.91
C LEU A 170 9.06 -1.11 -7.42
N GLU A 171 8.92 -1.33 -8.72
CA GLU A 171 8.95 -2.66 -9.35
C GLU A 171 10.23 -3.45 -9.02
N THR A 172 11.40 -2.79 -9.01
CA THR A 172 12.68 -3.45 -8.68
C THR A 172 12.68 -4.02 -7.26
N ALA A 173 12.23 -3.24 -6.27
CA ALA A 173 12.18 -3.67 -4.88
C ALA A 173 11.12 -4.76 -4.67
N TYR A 174 9.95 -4.58 -5.28
CA TYR A 174 8.87 -5.54 -5.25
C TYR A 174 9.27 -6.89 -5.86
N THR A 175 9.88 -6.89 -7.04
CA THR A 175 10.25 -8.10 -7.78
C THR A 175 11.30 -8.90 -7.02
N TYR A 176 12.27 -8.21 -6.42
CA TYR A 176 13.29 -8.86 -5.61
C TYR A 176 12.70 -9.51 -4.35
N GLU A 177 11.85 -8.80 -3.59
CA GLU A 177 11.21 -9.38 -2.40
C GLU A 177 10.33 -10.58 -2.76
N LYS A 178 9.59 -10.49 -3.87
CA LYS A 178 8.79 -11.61 -4.39
C LYS A 178 9.68 -12.82 -4.75
N SER A 179 10.78 -12.58 -5.46
CA SER A 179 11.74 -13.63 -5.86
C SER A 179 12.35 -14.31 -4.64
N ARG A 180 12.83 -13.52 -3.67
CA ARG A 180 13.36 -13.98 -2.38
C ARG A 180 12.41 -14.95 -1.68
N TRP A 181 11.13 -14.59 -1.53
CA TRP A 181 10.17 -15.48 -0.89
C TRP A 181 9.84 -16.72 -1.72
N LEU A 182 9.86 -16.63 -3.05
CA LEU A 182 9.68 -17.79 -3.93
C LEU A 182 10.82 -18.80 -3.73
N HIS A 183 12.07 -18.32 -3.65
CA HIS A 183 13.23 -19.15 -3.33
C HIS A 183 13.09 -19.81 -1.97
N ILE A 184 12.72 -19.06 -0.92
CA ILE A 184 12.49 -19.61 0.43
C ILE A 184 11.42 -20.70 0.41
N PHE A 185 10.31 -20.47 -0.30
CA PHE A 185 9.23 -21.44 -0.42
C PHE A 185 9.69 -22.73 -1.12
N ASP A 186 10.37 -22.60 -2.26
CA ASP A 186 10.84 -23.73 -3.07
C ASP A 186 11.92 -24.55 -2.34
N VAL A 187 12.84 -23.88 -1.64
CA VAL A 187 13.86 -24.53 -0.81
C VAL A 187 13.19 -25.29 0.33
N ASN A 188 12.27 -24.67 1.08
CA ASN A 188 11.58 -25.34 2.18
C ASN A 188 10.76 -26.54 1.72
N LYS A 189 10.10 -26.44 0.56
CA LYS A 189 9.39 -27.57 -0.06
C LYS A 189 10.33 -28.72 -0.39
N SER A 190 11.50 -28.42 -0.97
CA SER A 190 12.51 -29.41 -1.33
C SER A 190 13.13 -30.06 -0.08
N LEU A 191 13.47 -29.27 0.94
CA LEU A 191 13.96 -29.77 2.23
C LEU A 191 12.93 -30.66 2.94
N LYS A 192 11.64 -30.33 2.84
CA LYS A 192 10.57 -31.19 3.36
C LYS A 192 10.53 -32.54 2.64
N ASN A 193 10.62 -32.55 1.31
CA ASN A 193 10.68 -33.79 0.53
C ASN A 193 11.89 -34.66 0.94
N LEU A 194 13.05 -34.05 1.12
CA LEU A 194 14.27 -34.73 1.56
C LEU A 194 14.12 -35.35 2.96
N ARG A 195 13.52 -34.62 3.92
CA ARG A 195 13.27 -35.11 5.29
C ARG A 195 12.27 -36.27 5.34
N GLU A 196 11.29 -36.28 4.46
CA GLU A 196 10.26 -37.33 4.40
C GLU A 196 10.74 -38.59 3.68
N MET A 197 11.81 -38.52 2.88
CA MET A 197 12.26 -39.67 2.06
C MET A 197 12.60 -40.91 2.89
N PRO A 198 13.38 -40.84 3.99
CA PRO A 198 13.66 -42.01 4.82
C PRO A 198 12.37 -42.66 5.37
N GLN A 199 11.43 -41.85 5.84
CA GLN A 199 10.13 -42.34 6.34
C GLN A 199 9.34 -43.06 5.24
N ARG A 200 9.31 -42.51 4.02
CA ARG A 200 8.64 -43.14 2.87
C ARG A 200 9.30 -44.46 2.47
N THR A 201 10.62 -44.60 2.65
CA THR A 201 11.32 -45.86 2.39
C THR A 201 11.05 -46.96 3.42
N GLU A 202 10.56 -46.60 4.61
CA GLU A 202 10.21 -47.55 5.68
C GLU A 202 8.72 -47.83 5.78
N ASP A 203 7.87 -46.93 5.28
CA ASP A 203 6.42 -47.12 5.26
C ASP A 203 6.04 -48.37 4.44
N THR A 204 5.08 -49.12 4.97
CA THR A 204 4.38 -50.22 4.30
C THR A 204 3.88 -49.88 2.90
N LYS A 205 3.46 -48.62 2.66
CA LYS A 205 3.03 -48.15 1.33
C LYS A 205 4.19 -47.95 0.36
N GLY A 206 5.38 -47.67 0.90
CA GLY A 206 6.61 -47.39 0.15
C GLY A 206 6.54 -46.15 -0.75
N ILE A 207 7.53 -46.02 -1.62
CA ILE A 207 7.65 -44.96 -2.61
C ILE A 207 6.95 -45.42 -3.89
N ALA A 208 5.92 -44.68 -4.32
CA ALA A 208 5.36 -44.84 -5.65
C ALA A 208 6.22 -44.06 -6.66
N LEU A 209 6.49 -44.65 -7.82
CA LEU A 209 7.22 -43.98 -8.91
C LEU A 209 6.58 -42.64 -9.32
N SER A 210 5.25 -42.55 -9.29
CA SER A 210 4.50 -41.32 -9.59
C SER A 210 4.69 -40.19 -8.56
N ALA A 211 5.21 -40.50 -7.37
CA ALA A 211 5.52 -39.53 -6.33
C ALA A 211 6.94 -38.96 -6.45
N LEU A 212 7.77 -39.48 -7.37
CA LEU A 212 9.11 -38.99 -7.67
C LEU A 212 9.08 -37.91 -8.75
N SER A 213 10.16 -37.13 -8.86
CA SER A 213 10.40 -36.19 -9.96
C SER A 213 10.29 -36.84 -11.33
N LYS A 214 10.01 -36.04 -12.36
CA LYS A 214 9.93 -36.53 -13.76
C LYS A 214 11.27 -37.13 -14.20
N GLU A 215 12.36 -36.56 -13.72
CA GLU A 215 13.73 -36.97 -14.00
C GLU A 215 14.02 -38.36 -13.44
N SER A 216 13.59 -38.63 -12.20
CA SER A 216 13.67 -39.98 -11.62
C SER A 216 12.76 -40.98 -12.35
N GLN A 217 11.58 -40.55 -12.80
CA GLN A 217 10.68 -41.40 -13.60
C GLN A 217 11.29 -41.76 -14.96
N GLU A 218 11.87 -40.78 -15.66
CA GLU A 218 12.57 -40.99 -16.93
C GLU A 218 13.79 -41.90 -16.75
N LEU A 219 14.57 -41.70 -15.67
CA LEU A 219 15.70 -42.57 -15.35
C LEU A 219 15.22 -44.02 -15.13
N ALA A 220 14.13 -44.22 -14.39
CA ALA A 220 13.55 -45.54 -14.18
C ALA A 220 13.08 -46.21 -15.47
N SER A 221 12.50 -45.44 -16.41
CA SER A 221 12.14 -45.95 -17.73
C SER A 221 13.36 -46.33 -18.57
N ARG A 222 14.46 -45.56 -18.50
CA ARG A 222 15.68 -45.84 -19.27
C ARG A 222 16.46 -47.06 -18.75
N THR A 223 16.27 -47.43 -17.49
CA THR A 223 16.97 -48.56 -16.86
C THR A 223 16.09 -49.81 -16.69
N ASP A 224 14.86 -49.80 -17.23
CA ASP A 224 13.86 -50.87 -17.05
C ASP A 224 13.57 -51.19 -15.56
N CYS A 225 13.62 -50.17 -14.71
CA CYS A 225 13.46 -50.28 -13.25
C CYS A 225 12.13 -49.70 -12.74
N THR A 226 11.11 -49.56 -13.60
CA THR A 226 9.83 -48.90 -13.25
C THR A 226 9.06 -49.57 -12.10
N SER A 227 9.35 -50.84 -11.83
CA SER A 227 8.76 -51.66 -10.76
C SER A 227 9.67 -51.80 -9.53
N LEU A 228 10.77 -51.03 -9.50
CA LEU A 228 11.79 -51.05 -8.46
C LEU A 228 11.94 -49.63 -7.88
N SER A 229 10.81 -49.01 -7.53
CA SER A 229 10.73 -47.61 -7.12
C SER A 229 11.67 -47.27 -5.95
N TYR A 230 11.95 -48.23 -5.08
CA TYR A 230 12.89 -48.07 -3.96
C TYR A 230 14.31 -47.65 -4.42
N LEU A 231 14.80 -48.15 -5.57
CA LEU A 231 16.14 -47.82 -6.08
C LEU A 231 16.33 -46.33 -6.37
N PHE A 232 15.22 -45.61 -6.56
CA PHE A 232 15.20 -44.20 -6.91
C PHE A 232 15.07 -43.27 -5.69
N ALA A 233 14.99 -43.81 -4.47
CA ALA A 233 14.92 -42.99 -3.26
C ALA A 233 16.13 -42.05 -3.10
N LEU A 234 17.35 -42.57 -3.26
CA LEU A 234 18.58 -41.77 -3.18
C LEU A 234 18.80 -40.87 -4.42
N PRO A 235 18.65 -41.37 -5.66
CA PRO A 235 18.68 -40.51 -6.85
C PRO A 235 17.75 -39.30 -6.75
N GLU A 236 16.54 -39.50 -6.23
CA GLU A 236 15.60 -38.41 -5.98
C GLU A 236 16.13 -37.43 -4.92
N CYS A 237 16.75 -37.91 -3.85
CA CYS A 237 17.37 -37.03 -2.85
C CYS A 237 18.49 -36.18 -3.45
N TYR A 238 19.32 -36.75 -4.32
CA TYR A 238 20.39 -36.01 -5.00
C TYR A 238 19.82 -34.97 -5.97
N TYR A 239 18.77 -35.33 -6.70
CA TYR A 239 18.07 -34.39 -7.59
C TYR A 239 17.46 -33.22 -6.80
N GLU A 240 16.68 -33.50 -5.75
CA GLU A 240 16.07 -32.46 -4.90
C GLU A 240 17.13 -31.60 -4.21
N GLY A 241 18.25 -32.19 -3.77
CA GLY A 241 19.41 -31.49 -3.23
C GLY A 241 20.00 -30.50 -4.24
N ARG A 242 20.29 -30.95 -5.48
CA ARG A 242 20.80 -30.08 -6.55
C ARG A 242 19.83 -28.97 -6.95
N ARG A 243 18.53 -29.28 -7.05
CA ARG A 243 17.50 -28.26 -7.32
C ARG A 243 17.50 -27.19 -6.23
N THR A 244 17.65 -27.60 -4.98
CA THR A 244 17.72 -26.69 -3.83
C THR A 244 18.97 -25.79 -3.91
N LEU A 245 20.13 -26.37 -4.20
CA LEU A 245 21.38 -25.60 -4.38
C LEU A 245 21.29 -24.64 -5.56
N HIS A 246 20.67 -25.04 -6.67
CA HIS A 246 20.44 -24.16 -7.81
C HIS A 246 19.56 -22.95 -7.43
N SER A 247 18.46 -23.18 -6.71
CA SER A 247 17.59 -22.10 -6.22
C SER A 247 18.35 -21.11 -5.31
N LEU A 248 19.18 -21.61 -4.39
CA LEU A 248 19.99 -20.78 -3.51
C LEU A 248 21.07 -20.00 -4.27
N ARG A 249 21.71 -20.59 -5.29
CA ARG A 249 22.68 -19.88 -6.15
C ARG A 249 22.01 -18.77 -6.97
N THR A 250 20.83 -19.03 -7.53
CA THR A 250 20.07 -18.01 -8.24
C THR A 250 19.71 -16.85 -7.32
N TRP A 251 19.26 -17.12 -6.10
CA TRP A 251 18.98 -16.08 -5.11
C TRP A 251 20.25 -15.30 -4.72
N LEU A 252 21.39 -15.98 -4.53
CA LEU A 252 22.69 -15.35 -4.27
C LEU A 252 23.06 -14.36 -5.38
N ASP A 253 22.94 -14.78 -6.64
CA ASP A 253 23.25 -13.95 -7.82
C ASP A 253 22.29 -12.76 -7.97
N GLU A 254 21.00 -12.96 -7.66
CA GLU A 254 20.00 -11.90 -7.67
C GLU A 254 20.27 -10.85 -6.58
N ASP A 255 20.57 -11.28 -5.35
CA ASP A 255 20.87 -10.36 -4.24
C ASP A 255 22.16 -9.56 -4.50
N ALA A 256 23.18 -10.18 -5.10
CA ALA A 256 24.41 -9.50 -5.48
C ALA A 256 24.16 -8.36 -6.49
N LYS A 257 23.25 -8.57 -7.45
CA LYS A 257 22.88 -7.57 -8.47
C LYS A 257 21.85 -6.54 -7.96
N TYR A 258 21.12 -6.86 -6.90
CA TYR A 258 20.02 -6.04 -6.40
C TYR A 258 20.44 -4.61 -6.06
N ASN A 259 21.62 -4.42 -5.46
CA ASN A 259 22.13 -3.09 -5.10
C ASN A 259 22.31 -2.19 -6.33
N ASP A 260 22.83 -2.74 -7.44
CA ASP A 260 23.04 -2.02 -8.69
C ASP A 260 21.71 -1.68 -9.37
N PHE A 261 20.74 -2.60 -9.31
CA PHE A 261 19.40 -2.37 -9.83
C PHE A 261 18.68 -1.27 -9.03
N ILE A 262 18.72 -1.30 -7.70
CA ILE A 262 18.15 -0.25 -6.86
C ILE A 262 18.81 1.10 -7.13
N GLN A 263 20.14 1.14 -7.26
CA GLN A 263 20.86 2.37 -7.59
C GLN A 263 20.42 2.96 -8.94
N THR A 264 20.29 2.10 -9.95
CA THR A 264 19.87 2.50 -11.30
C THR A 264 18.43 3.03 -11.28
N SER A 265 17.51 2.31 -10.64
CA SER A 265 16.11 2.71 -10.49
C SER A 265 15.96 3.99 -9.67
N LEU A 266 16.75 4.16 -8.59
CA LEU A 266 16.77 5.39 -7.80
C LEU A 266 17.23 6.59 -8.63
N LYS A 267 18.28 6.44 -9.45
CA LYS A 267 18.76 7.52 -10.32
C LYS A 267 17.68 7.97 -11.32
N LEU A 268 17.03 7.02 -11.99
CA LEU A 268 15.92 7.32 -12.91
C LEU A 268 14.75 8.00 -12.18
N LEU A 269 14.47 7.59 -10.95
CA LEU A 269 13.41 8.16 -10.13
C LEU A 269 13.76 9.58 -9.63
N GLU A 270 15.03 9.86 -9.36
CA GLU A 270 15.52 11.21 -9.04
C GLU A 270 15.42 12.16 -10.22
N GLU A 271 15.71 11.71 -11.44
CA GLU A 271 15.51 12.48 -12.68
C GLU A 271 14.02 12.83 -12.85
N LYS A 272 13.12 11.84 -12.74
CA LYS A 272 11.66 12.06 -12.78
C LYS A 272 11.16 12.97 -11.67
N TYR A 273 11.73 12.90 -10.47
CA TYR A 273 11.38 13.80 -9.37
C TYR A 273 11.68 15.26 -9.71
N VAL A 274 12.83 15.55 -10.31
CA VAL A 274 13.21 16.91 -10.72
C VAL A 274 12.24 17.44 -11.78
N GLU A 275 11.89 16.61 -12.77
CA GLU A 275 10.90 16.96 -13.80
C GLU A 275 9.51 17.23 -13.21
N ALA A 276 9.02 16.33 -12.34
CA ALA A 276 7.73 16.47 -11.67
C ALA A 276 7.67 17.73 -10.79
N LYS A 277 8.75 18.01 -10.04
CA LYS A 277 8.87 19.22 -9.21
C LYS A 277 8.79 20.49 -10.06
N LYS A 278 9.53 20.53 -11.16
CA LYS A 278 9.52 21.68 -12.08
C LYS A 278 8.14 21.90 -12.68
N ALA A 279 7.46 20.83 -13.11
CA ALA A 279 6.11 20.91 -13.64
C ALA A 279 5.11 21.43 -12.60
N PHE A 280 5.19 20.95 -11.35
CA PHE A 280 4.36 21.42 -10.24
C PHE A 280 4.56 22.91 -9.95
N GLU A 281 5.81 23.38 -9.84
CA GLU A 281 6.10 24.80 -9.58
C GLU A 281 5.63 25.72 -10.72
N ILE A 282 5.70 25.27 -11.98
CA ILE A 282 5.14 26.02 -13.12
C ILE A 282 3.63 26.22 -12.96
N HIS A 283 2.88 25.15 -12.68
CA HIS A 283 1.41 25.24 -12.54
C HIS A 283 1.00 26.03 -11.29
N LYS A 284 1.76 25.91 -10.20
CA LYS A 284 1.59 26.73 -8.99
C LYS A 284 1.78 28.22 -9.30
N SER A 285 2.83 28.58 -10.05
CA SER A 285 3.05 29.97 -10.50
C SER A 285 1.94 30.45 -11.43
N GLN A 286 1.47 29.62 -12.37
CA GLN A 286 0.37 29.96 -13.27
C GLN A 286 -0.92 30.24 -12.50
N LEU A 287 -1.26 29.39 -11.52
CA LEU A 287 -2.43 29.60 -10.67
C LEU A 287 -2.36 30.95 -9.96
N SER A 288 -1.23 31.27 -9.32
CA SER A 288 -1.06 32.56 -8.63
C SER A 288 -1.17 33.76 -9.57
N GLN A 289 -0.71 33.65 -10.82
CA GLN A 289 -0.86 34.71 -11.83
C GLN A 289 -2.31 34.93 -12.24
N VAL A 290 -3.06 33.85 -12.50
CA VAL A 290 -4.48 33.94 -12.88
C VAL A 290 -5.33 34.43 -11.70
N GLU A 291 -5.06 33.97 -10.48
CA GLU A 291 -5.72 34.45 -9.26
C GLU A 291 -5.51 35.95 -9.05
N HIS A 292 -4.27 36.44 -9.20
CA HIS A 292 -3.98 37.87 -9.10
C HIS A 292 -4.70 38.69 -10.19
N ARG A 293 -4.73 38.18 -11.43
CA ARG A 293 -5.49 38.80 -12.53
C ARG A 293 -6.98 38.85 -12.21
N ALA A 294 -7.56 37.76 -11.73
CA ALA A 294 -8.97 37.70 -11.35
C ALA A 294 -9.31 38.65 -10.20
N GLU A 295 -8.45 38.75 -9.17
CA GLU A 295 -8.68 39.66 -8.05
C GLU A 295 -8.63 41.13 -8.49
N SER A 296 -7.67 41.50 -9.33
CA SER A 296 -7.61 42.83 -9.94
C SER A 296 -8.88 43.13 -10.75
N PHE A 297 -9.37 42.17 -11.55
CA PHE A 297 -10.61 42.30 -12.32
C PHE A 297 -11.84 42.44 -11.42
N ARG A 298 -11.96 41.64 -10.35
CA ARG A 298 -13.06 41.73 -9.37
C ARG A 298 -13.09 43.08 -8.67
N SER A 299 -11.93 43.63 -8.34
CA SER A 299 -11.83 44.98 -7.74
C SER A 299 -12.34 46.06 -8.70
N GLN A 300 -11.99 45.99 -9.99
CA GLN A 300 -12.50 46.91 -11.01
C GLN A 300 -14.01 46.73 -11.24
N LEU A 301 -14.50 45.49 -11.28
CA LEU A 301 -15.91 45.18 -11.43
C LEU A 301 -16.73 45.75 -10.27
N LYS A 302 -16.26 45.60 -9.03
CA LYS A 302 -16.89 46.18 -7.84
C LYS A 302 -16.97 47.71 -7.91
N LYS A 303 -15.95 48.38 -8.46
CA LYS A 303 -15.99 49.84 -8.68
C LYS A 303 -17.07 50.22 -9.68
N LEU A 304 -17.13 49.53 -10.83
CA LEU A 304 -18.16 49.76 -11.84
C LEU A 304 -19.58 49.44 -11.34
N GLU A 305 -19.75 48.40 -10.52
CA GLU A 305 -21.05 48.08 -9.90
C GLU A 305 -21.52 49.19 -8.98
N ASN A 306 -20.64 49.74 -8.15
CA ASN A 306 -20.94 50.87 -7.28
C ASN A 306 -21.29 52.13 -8.10
N GLU A 307 -20.52 52.43 -9.15
CA GLU A 307 -20.79 53.55 -10.06
C GLU A 307 -22.12 53.38 -10.79
N ASN A 308 -22.42 52.17 -11.28
CA ASN A 308 -23.65 51.87 -11.99
C ASN A 308 -24.88 51.96 -11.08
N ALA A 309 -24.78 51.53 -9.82
CA ALA A 309 -25.86 51.69 -8.83
C ALA A 309 -26.21 53.17 -8.58
N ILE A 310 -25.22 54.06 -8.63
CA ILE A 310 -25.43 55.51 -8.55
C ILE A 310 -26.04 56.02 -9.87
N ASN A 311 -25.58 55.52 -11.01
CA ASN A 311 -26.05 55.93 -12.33
C ASN A 311 -27.49 55.47 -12.62
N GLU A 312 -27.92 54.29 -12.17
CA GLU A 312 -29.31 53.83 -12.35
C GLU A 312 -30.31 54.77 -11.66
N LYS A 313 -30.02 55.20 -10.43
CA LYS A 313 -30.86 56.22 -9.75
C LYS A 313 -30.96 57.52 -10.55
N LYS A 314 -29.84 57.96 -11.13
CA LYS A 314 -29.80 59.17 -11.96
C LYS A 314 -30.48 58.94 -13.31
N TYR A 315 -30.37 57.75 -13.87
CA TYR A 315 -30.98 57.39 -15.15
C TYR A 315 -32.49 57.60 -15.10
N ASP A 316 -33.16 57.05 -14.09
CA ASP A 316 -34.62 57.18 -13.93
C ASP A 316 -35.05 58.66 -13.79
N GLU A 317 -34.27 59.44 -13.04
CA GLU A 317 -34.49 60.89 -12.91
C GLU A 317 -34.33 61.63 -14.25
N PHE A 318 -33.28 61.31 -15.01
CA PHE A 318 -32.99 61.93 -16.30
C PHE A 318 -33.98 61.50 -17.39
N GLU A 319 -34.43 60.24 -17.39
CA GLU A 319 -35.45 59.71 -18.29
C GLU A 319 -36.80 60.38 -18.02
N THR A 320 -37.18 60.54 -16.76
CA THR A 320 -38.39 61.29 -16.38
C THR A 320 -38.31 62.74 -16.86
N ARG A 321 -37.17 63.41 -16.67
CA ARG A 321 -36.96 64.80 -17.13
C ARG A 321 -36.94 64.92 -18.65
N LEU A 322 -36.33 63.97 -19.35
CA LEU A 322 -36.34 63.89 -20.81
C LEU A 322 -37.78 63.79 -21.30
N ASN A 323 -38.56 62.84 -20.79
CA ASN A 323 -39.96 62.65 -21.19
C ASN A 323 -40.81 63.92 -21.00
N ILE A 324 -40.62 64.65 -19.89
CA ILE A 324 -41.30 65.94 -19.66
C ILE A 324 -40.88 66.97 -20.72
N LYS A 325 -39.58 67.07 -21.00
CA LYS A 325 -39.02 68.06 -21.94
C LYS A 325 -39.31 67.74 -23.39
N GLU A 326 -39.37 66.48 -23.77
CA GLU A 326 -39.81 66.03 -25.09
C GLU A 326 -41.29 66.36 -25.30
N ARG A 327 -42.15 66.09 -24.31
CA ARG A 327 -43.57 66.50 -24.36
C ARG A 327 -43.71 68.02 -24.49
N GLU A 328 -42.94 68.79 -23.72
CA GLU A 328 -42.95 70.27 -23.81
C GLU A 328 -42.47 70.74 -25.19
N TYR A 329 -41.40 70.15 -25.72
CA TYR A 329 -40.87 70.46 -27.04
C TYR A 329 -41.87 70.13 -28.15
N ILE A 330 -42.45 68.92 -28.14
CA ILE A 330 -43.46 68.49 -29.11
C ILE A 330 -44.69 69.39 -29.05
N SER A 331 -45.19 69.68 -27.84
CA SER A 331 -46.36 70.55 -27.65
C SER A 331 -46.09 71.95 -28.19
N LYS A 332 -44.97 72.59 -27.83
CA LYS A 332 -44.61 73.94 -28.33
C LYS A 332 -44.34 73.96 -29.83
N ARG A 333 -43.79 72.87 -30.38
CA ARG A 333 -43.57 72.74 -31.82
C ARG A 333 -44.91 72.66 -32.57
N LEU A 334 -45.84 71.85 -32.09
CA LEU A 334 -47.20 71.77 -32.63
C LEU A 334 -47.92 73.13 -32.53
N THR A 335 -47.79 73.84 -31.40
CA THR A 335 -48.36 75.19 -31.24
C THR A 335 -47.74 76.18 -32.23
N HIS A 336 -46.42 76.13 -32.44
CA HIS A 336 -45.73 76.94 -33.45
C HIS A 336 -46.26 76.65 -34.86
N GLU A 337 -46.37 75.38 -35.24
CA GLU A 337 -46.92 74.95 -36.54
C GLU A 337 -48.37 75.43 -36.72
N VAL A 338 -49.23 75.29 -35.70
CA VAL A 338 -50.62 75.79 -35.72
C VAL A 338 -50.69 77.31 -35.83
N TYR A 339 -49.86 78.05 -35.09
CA TYR A 339 -49.81 79.51 -35.16
C TYR A 339 -49.28 80.00 -36.52
N GLU A 340 -48.31 79.31 -37.12
CA GLU A 340 -47.87 79.60 -38.49
C GLU A 340 -48.99 79.37 -39.51
N GLU A 341 -49.73 78.26 -39.41
CA GLU A 341 -50.89 77.99 -40.27
C GLU A 341 -52.01 79.02 -40.08
N GLN A 342 -52.33 79.41 -38.85
CA GLN A 342 -53.34 80.43 -38.55
C GLN A 342 -52.93 81.82 -39.05
N LEU A 343 -51.65 82.19 -38.89
CA LEU A 343 -51.08 83.40 -39.46
C LEU A 343 -51.19 83.38 -40.99
N GLN A 344 -50.85 82.27 -41.65
CA GLN A 344 -51.00 82.12 -43.09
C GLN A 344 -52.47 82.21 -43.55
N LYS A 345 -53.42 81.68 -42.78
CA LYS A 345 -54.86 81.79 -43.07
C LYS A 345 -55.34 83.24 -42.95
N LEU A 346 -54.93 83.95 -41.90
CA LEU A 346 -55.24 85.37 -41.71
C LEU A 346 -54.65 86.24 -42.84
N LEU A 347 -53.39 86.00 -43.21
CA LEU A 347 -52.74 86.69 -44.33
C LEU A 347 -53.39 86.42 -45.70
N LYS A 348 -54.12 85.30 -45.86
CA LYS A 348 -54.86 84.95 -47.09
C LYS A 348 -56.31 85.48 -47.10
N GLN A 349 -56.88 85.83 -45.95
CA GLN A 349 -58.28 86.30 -45.79
C GLN A 349 -58.43 87.83 -45.95
N SER A 350 -57.39 88.56 -46.37
CA SER A 350 -57.33 90.02 -46.39
C SER A 350 -58.09 90.70 -47.55
N HIS A 351 -59.39 90.43 -47.73
CA HIS A 351 -60.18 91.02 -48.83
C HIS A 351 -61.49 91.74 -48.45
N ASP A 352 -61.83 91.92 -47.18
CA ASP A 352 -62.97 92.79 -46.78
C ASP A 352 -62.52 93.95 -45.87
N GLU A 353 -62.70 95.18 -46.34
CA GLU A 353 -62.14 96.43 -45.79
C GLU A 353 -62.82 96.97 -44.52
N GLN A 354 -63.69 96.21 -43.84
CA GLN A 354 -64.49 96.76 -42.72
C GLN A 354 -64.00 96.45 -41.29
N ASP A 355 -62.92 95.67 -41.09
CA ASP A 355 -62.36 95.44 -39.73
C ASP A 355 -60.81 95.36 -39.69
N SER A 356 -60.14 96.37 -40.27
CA SER A 356 -58.68 96.36 -40.47
C SER A 356 -57.84 96.50 -39.20
N ILE A 357 -58.41 97.07 -38.11
CA ILE A 357 -57.67 97.29 -36.86
C ILE A 357 -57.57 95.99 -36.06
N GLY A 358 -58.67 95.24 -35.92
CA GLY A 358 -58.68 93.95 -35.21
C GLY A 358 -57.82 92.89 -35.92
N HIS A 359 -57.87 92.86 -37.26
CA HIS A 359 -57.07 91.96 -38.08
C HIS A 359 -55.56 92.19 -37.93
N ASN A 360 -55.11 93.44 -38.02
CA ASN A 360 -53.70 93.80 -37.85
C ASN A 360 -53.18 93.51 -36.43
N LEU A 361 -54.02 93.68 -35.41
CA LEU A 361 -53.66 93.38 -34.02
C LEU A 361 -53.51 91.87 -33.77
N ALA A 362 -54.37 91.04 -34.39
CA ALA A 362 -54.26 89.59 -34.32
C ALA A 362 -53.03 89.07 -35.06
N VAL A 363 -52.75 89.57 -36.27
CA VAL A 363 -51.54 89.26 -37.04
C VAL A 363 -50.27 89.62 -36.27
N GLY A 364 -50.23 90.81 -35.64
CA GLY A 364 -49.09 91.24 -34.82
C GLY A 364 -48.85 90.36 -33.59
N ARG A 365 -49.92 89.89 -32.93
CA ARG A 365 -49.82 88.94 -31.80
C ARG A 365 -49.25 87.59 -32.26
N PHE A 366 -49.80 87.01 -33.33
CA PHE A 366 -49.28 85.73 -33.86
C PHE A 366 -47.82 85.83 -34.31
N GLN A 367 -47.42 86.94 -34.96
CA GLN A 367 -46.02 87.16 -35.33
C GLN A 367 -45.09 87.25 -34.10
N GLN A 368 -45.55 87.88 -33.02
CA GLN A 368 -44.79 87.98 -31.78
C GLN A 368 -44.67 86.63 -31.07
N ASP A 369 -45.76 85.86 -30.99
CA ASP A 369 -45.79 84.53 -30.37
C ASP A 369 -44.96 83.52 -31.16
N ILE A 370 -45.02 83.53 -32.50
CA ILE A 370 -44.13 82.74 -33.37
C ILE A 370 -42.66 83.14 -33.16
N LYS A 371 -42.36 84.43 -33.06
CA LYS A 371 -40.99 84.92 -32.80
C LYS A 371 -40.47 84.50 -31.41
N GLN A 372 -41.35 84.39 -30.43
CA GLN A 372 -41.00 83.87 -29.11
C GLN A 372 -40.76 82.34 -29.16
N LEU A 373 -41.70 81.59 -29.74
CA LEU A 373 -41.61 80.13 -29.86
C LEU A 373 -40.38 79.70 -30.69
N SER A 374 -40.05 80.41 -31.77
CA SER A 374 -38.86 80.17 -32.60
C SER A 374 -37.54 80.42 -31.85
N ARG A 375 -37.53 81.22 -30.78
CA ARG A 375 -36.38 81.39 -29.86
C ARG A 375 -36.32 80.32 -28.78
N GLU A 376 -37.47 79.81 -28.34
CA GLU A 376 -37.57 78.80 -27.27
C GLU A 376 -37.32 77.37 -27.77
N LEU A 377 -37.81 77.03 -28.97
CA LEU A 377 -37.70 75.69 -29.56
C LEU A 377 -36.26 75.19 -29.70
N PRO A 378 -35.27 75.98 -30.17
CA PRO A 378 -33.87 75.54 -30.22
C PRO A 378 -33.28 75.24 -28.84
N LYS A 379 -33.68 76.00 -27.81
CA LYS A 379 -33.23 75.78 -26.42
C LYS A 379 -33.79 74.47 -25.86
N LEU A 380 -35.08 74.22 -26.09
CA LEU A 380 -35.74 72.96 -25.71
C LEU A 380 -35.13 71.77 -26.44
N LYS A 381 -34.90 71.89 -27.75
CA LYS A 381 -34.22 70.85 -28.54
C LYS A 381 -32.83 70.53 -27.98
N SER A 382 -32.03 71.56 -27.70
CA SER A 382 -30.70 71.38 -27.10
C SER A 382 -30.76 70.72 -25.72
N GLN A 383 -31.78 71.03 -24.90
CA GLN A 383 -31.99 70.37 -23.61
C GLN A 383 -32.36 68.89 -23.77
N VAL A 384 -33.25 68.57 -24.71
CA VAL A 384 -33.61 67.18 -25.06
C VAL A 384 -32.37 66.41 -25.52
N GLU A 385 -31.58 66.97 -26.44
CA GLU A 385 -30.33 66.35 -26.92
C GLU A 385 -29.30 66.14 -25.79
N ALA A 386 -29.18 67.09 -24.86
CA ALA A 386 -28.29 66.97 -23.70
C ALA A 386 -28.72 65.84 -22.76
N PHE A 387 -30.03 65.69 -22.52
CA PHE A 387 -30.56 64.57 -21.73
C PHE A 387 -30.38 63.23 -22.45
N GLN A 388 -30.66 63.17 -23.75
CA GLN A 388 -30.45 61.97 -24.56
C GLN A 388 -28.99 61.51 -24.52
N THR A 389 -28.04 62.45 -24.66
CA THR A 389 -26.60 62.17 -24.58
C THR A 389 -26.23 61.57 -23.23
N ARG A 390 -26.84 62.07 -22.14
CA ARG A 390 -26.59 61.59 -20.78
C ARG A 390 -27.14 60.19 -20.53
N ILE A 391 -28.34 59.91 -21.03
CA ILE A 391 -28.96 58.58 -21.00
C ILE A 391 -28.11 57.57 -21.76
N ASN A 392 -27.64 57.93 -22.97
CA ASN A 392 -26.76 57.07 -23.77
C ASN A 392 -25.44 56.76 -23.04
N LEU A 393 -24.86 57.72 -22.30
CA LEU A 393 -23.66 57.49 -21.48
C LEU A 393 -23.91 56.46 -20.36
N PHE A 394 -25.08 56.51 -19.72
CA PHE A 394 -25.44 55.53 -18.70
C PHE A 394 -25.66 54.13 -19.29
N GLN A 395 -26.33 54.04 -20.44
CA GLN A 395 -26.49 52.77 -21.16
C GLN A 395 -25.13 52.16 -21.53
N LYS A 396 -24.22 52.96 -22.11
CA LYS A 396 -22.86 52.51 -22.43
C LYS A 396 -22.12 51.96 -21.20
N ARG A 397 -22.22 52.62 -20.03
CA ARG A 397 -21.60 52.10 -18.81
C ARG A 397 -22.26 50.83 -18.28
N LYS A 398 -23.57 50.66 -18.50
CA LYS A 398 -24.27 49.41 -18.20
C LYS A 398 -23.79 48.26 -19.08
N ASP A 399 -23.56 48.52 -20.38
CA ASP A 399 -23.03 47.52 -21.31
C ASP A 399 -21.61 47.09 -20.92
N GLU A 400 -20.74 48.05 -20.59
CA GLU A 400 -19.38 47.76 -20.09
C GLU A 400 -19.40 46.91 -18.80
N LEU A 401 -20.36 47.13 -17.91
CA LEU A 401 -20.52 46.30 -16.71
C LEU A 401 -20.93 44.86 -17.07
N ILE A 402 -21.79 44.68 -18.08
CA ILE A 402 -22.19 43.35 -18.56
C ILE A 402 -20.98 42.61 -19.16
N GLU A 403 -20.19 43.29 -20.00
CA GLU A 403 -18.97 42.73 -20.58
C GLU A 403 -17.97 42.32 -19.50
N MET A 404 -17.73 43.18 -18.52
CA MET A 404 -16.87 42.90 -17.36
C MET A 404 -17.35 41.69 -16.56
N ARG A 405 -18.67 41.53 -16.36
CA ARG A 405 -19.24 40.34 -15.69
C ARG A 405 -19.02 39.06 -16.48
N ILE A 406 -19.13 39.11 -17.81
CA ILE A 406 -18.85 37.97 -18.68
C ILE A 406 -17.37 37.58 -18.57
N GLU A 407 -16.47 38.56 -18.62
CA GLU A 407 -15.03 38.32 -18.53
C GLU A 407 -14.61 37.78 -17.15
N SER A 408 -15.19 38.28 -16.06
CA SER A 408 -14.98 37.73 -14.72
C SER A 408 -15.37 36.24 -14.65
N LYS A 409 -16.49 35.85 -15.26
CA LYS A 409 -16.91 34.44 -15.29
C LYS A 409 -15.98 33.57 -16.13
N LYS A 410 -15.37 34.10 -17.19
CA LYS A 410 -14.35 33.37 -17.97
C LYS A 410 -13.08 33.16 -17.15
N LEU A 411 -12.64 34.19 -16.43
CA LEU A 411 -11.52 34.14 -15.50
C LEU A 411 -11.73 33.10 -14.40
N ASP A 412 -12.93 33.04 -13.81
CA ASP A 412 -13.25 32.03 -12.80
C ASP A 412 -13.17 30.60 -13.36
N LYS A 413 -13.59 30.39 -14.62
CA LYS A 413 -13.41 29.10 -15.32
C LYS A 413 -11.93 28.79 -15.59
N GLU A 414 -11.15 29.80 -15.99
CA GLU A 414 -9.70 29.66 -16.21
C GLU A 414 -9.00 29.24 -14.90
N ILE A 415 -9.34 29.85 -13.76
CA ILE A 415 -8.85 29.44 -12.44
C ILE A 415 -9.18 27.98 -12.16
N GLN A 416 -10.43 27.56 -12.40
CA GLN A 416 -10.86 26.18 -12.13
C GLN A 416 -10.05 25.16 -12.93
N VAL A 417 -9.82 25.41 -14.22
CA VAL A 417 -9.01 24.52 -15.08
C VAL A 417 -7.57 24.45 -14.58
N VAL A 418 -6.94 25.59 -14.29
CA VAL A 418 -5.55 25.63 -13.80
C VAL A 418 -5.43 24.97 -12.42
N LEU A 419 -6.44 25.09 -11.56
CA LEU A 419 -6.48 24.45 -10.25
C LEU A 419 -6.56 22.92 -10.38
N GLU A 420 -7.41 22.40 -11.27
CA GLU A 420 -7.52 20.97 -11.54
C GLU A 420 -6.19 20.40 -12.06
N ASP A 421 -5.55 21.08 -13.01
CA ASP A 421 -4.23 20.69 -13.51
C ASP A 421 -3.16 20.72 -12.40
N LYS A 422 -3.16 21.75 -11.56
CA LYS A 422 -2.25 21.81 -10.40
C LYS A 422 -2.45 20.61 -9.47
N ILE A 423 -3.69 20.27 -9.12
CA ILE A 423 -3.99 19.12 -8.25
C ILE A 423 -3.48 17.82 -8.87
N LEU A 424 -3.68 17.61 -10.17
CA LEU A 424 -3.17 16.44 -10.87
C LEU A 424 -1.63 16.37 -10.81
N LYS A 425 -0.95 17.50 -11.04
CA LYS A 425 0.53 17.57 -10.95
C LYS A 425 1.04 17.42 -9.52
N GLU A 426 0.32 17.92 -8.53
CA GLU A 426 0.63 17.78 -7.11
C GLU A 426 0.52 16.32 -6.66
N ASN A 427 -0.55 15.64 -7.03
CA ASN A 427 -0.73 14.21 -6.75
C ASN A 427 0.37 13.37 -7.40
N TYR A 428 0.71 13.65 -8.67
CA TYR A 428 1.81 12.99 -9.35
C TYR A 428 3.16 13.25 -8.66
N PHE A 429 3.45 14.50 -8.31
CA PHE A 429 4.67 14.88 -7.61
C PHE A 429 4.79 14.19 -6.24
N ASN A 430 3.73 14.18 -5.45
CA ASN A 430 3.68 13.54 -4.14
C ASN A 430 3.89 12.02 -4.24
N ARG A 431 3.30 11.38 -5.27
CA ARG A 431 3.51 9.94 -5.55
C ARG A 431 4.98 9.64 -5.88
N ILE A 432 5.60 10.42 -6.77
CA ILE A 432 7.03 10.27 -7.11
C ILE A 432 7.91 10.51 -5.89
N GLN A 433 7.62 11.54 -5.09
CA GLN A 433 8.37 11.84 -3.88
C GLN A 433 8.33 10.67 -2.90
N HIS A 434 7.14 10.13 -2.63
CA HIS A 434 6.98 8.98 -1.74
C HIS A 434 7.77 7.75 -2.23
N CYS A 435 7.65 7.39 -3.50
CA CYS A 435 8.40 6.25 -4.07
C CYS A 435 9.92 6.48 -4.01
N ARG A 436 10.36 7.72 -4.27
CA ARG A 436 11.77 8.10 -4.20
C ARG A 436 12.32 7.97 -2.80
N ASP A 437 11.55 8.39 -1.79
CA ASP A 437 11.98 8.35 -0.41
C ASP A 437 12.10 6.89 0.09
N ILE A 438 11.16 6.02 -0.28
CA ILE A 438 11.25 4.56 -0.05
C ILE A 438 12.51 3.98 -0.71
N MET A 439 12.71 4.20 -2.02
CA MET A 439 13.87 3.64 -2.75
C MET A 439 15.19 4.16 -2.20
N ARG A 440 15.24 5.43 -1.80
CA ARG A 440 16.43 6.02 -1.18
C ARG A 440 16.72 5.38 0.17
N ASP A 441 15.71 5.10 0.97
CA ASP A 441 15.89 4.49 2.27
C ASP A 441 16.30 3.02 2.16
N ILE A 442 15.74 2.26 1.20
CA ILE A 442 16.24 0.92 0.83
C ILE A 442 17.72 0.98 0.44
N TYR A 443 18.08 1.86 -0.49
CA TYR A 443 19.46 2.00 -0.97
C TYR A 443 20.44 2.36 0.15
N LYS A 444 20.05 3.29 1.03
CA LYS A 444 20.86 3.67 2.20
C LYS A 444 21.08 2.47 3.12
N CYS A 445 20.02 1.73 3.46
CA CYS A 445 20.14 0.57 4.32
C CYS A 445 21.14 -0.43 3.72
N ARG A 446 20.95 -0.82 2.45
CA ARG A 446 21.82 -1.77 1.75
C ARG A 446 23.27 -1.33 1.61
N LYS A 447 23.53 -0.02 1.43
CA LYS A 447 24.89 0.52 1.25
C LYS A 447 25.63 0.75 2.56
N THR A 448 24.98 0.63 3.71
CA THR A 448 25.65 0.92 4.98
C THR A 448 26.61 -0.23 5.33
N ASN A 449 27.91 0.09 5.45
CA ASN A 449 28.94 -0.91 5.73
C ASN A 449 28.76 -1.65 7.07
N ASP A 450 28.08 -1.02 8.03
CA ASP A 450 27.79 -1.60 9.35
C ASP A 450 26.53 -2.46 9.37
N LEU A 451 25.81 -2.61 8.25
CA LEU A 451 24.55 -3.34 8.19
C LEU A 451 24.71 -4.81 8.61
N PRO A 452 25.71 -5.57 8.14
CA PRO A 452 25.94 -6.93 8.62
C PRO A 452 26.16 -7.01 10.13
N GLN A 453 26.92 -6.06 10.70
CA GLN A 453 27.15 -6.01 12.15
C GLN A 453 25.88 -5.66 12.91
N LYS A 454 25.09 -4.70 12.40
CA LYS A 454 23.80 -4.35 13.00
C LYS A 454 22.83 -5.53 13.03
N ILE A 455 22.73 -6.28 11.92
CA ILE A 455 21.92 -7.50 11.86
C ILE A 455 22.47 -8.56 12.81
N PHE A 456 23.79 -8.73 12.88
CA PHE A 456 24.42 -9.72 13.75
C PHE A 456 24.15 -9.47 15.25
N TYR A 457 24.11 -8.19 15.66
CA TYR A 457 23.86 -7.78 17.04
C TYR A 457 22.40 -7.41 17.34
N ASP A 458 21.47 -7.68 16.42
CA ASP A 458 20.06 -7.26 16.51
C ASP A 458 19.89 -5.76 16.82
N LEU A 459 20.81 -4.93 16.30
CA LEU A 459 20.75 -3.49 16.42
C LEU A 459 19.75 -2.90 15.40
N PRO A 460 19.10 -1.78 15.71
CA PRO A 460 18.20 -1.13 14.78
C PRO A 460 18.93 -0.73 13.50
N VAL A 461 18.50 -1.31 12.37
CA VAL A 461 19.05 -1.06 11.04
C VAL A 461 18.77 0.36 10.56
N HIS A 462 17.61 0.92 10.93
CA HIS A 462 17.26 2.29 10.64
C HIS A 462 17.89 3.24 11.66
N ASN A 463 18.85 4.06 11.21
CA ASN A 463 19.13 5.31 11.89
C ASN A 463 17.82 6.10 11.92
N LYS A 464 17.31 6.42 13.11
CA LYS A 464 16.08 7.19 13.37
C LYS A 464 16.14 8.64 12.83
N HIS A 465 16.52 8.84 11.58
CA HIS A 465 16.74 10.12 10.90
C HIS A 465 16.13 10.11 9.50
N SER A 466 14.82 9.83 9.41
CA SER A 466 13.97 10.31 8.31
C SER A 466 12.52 10.35 8.78
N GLY A 467 12.11 11.49 9.36
CA GLY A 467 10.87 12.23 9.07
C GLY A 467 9.48 11.59 9.12
N GLU A 468 9.33 10.28 9.16
CA GLU A 468 8.08 9.59 9.41
C GLU A 468 8.12 9.12 10.86
N ASN A 469 7.46 9.88 11.72
CA ASN A 469 7.07 9.37 13.01
C ASN A 469 6.28 8.08 12.74
N GLU A 470 6.88 6.91 12.97
CA GLU A 470 6.16 5.89 13.70
C GLU A 470 5.56 6.61 14.89
N GLU A 471 4.28 6.93 14.78
CA GLU A 471 3.59 7.70 15.77
C GLU A 471 3.73 6.91 17.07
N ASP A 472 4.58 7.41 17.98
CA ASP A 472 4.82 6.84 19.30
C ASP A 472 3.48 6.39 19.89
N ASP A 473 3.42 5.25 20.59
CA ASP A 473 2.15 4.73 21.12
C ASP A 473 1.41 5.77 21.96
N LEU A 474 2.18 6.66 22.59
CA LEU A 474 1.66 7.84 23.28
C LEU A 474 0.98 8.84 22.34
N SER A 475 1.59 9.14 21.19
CA SER A 475 1.00 9.97 20.14
C SER A 475 -0.24 9.32 19.50
N LYS A 476 -0.23 8.00 19.28
CA LYS A 476 -1.41 7.23 18.82
C LYS A 476 -2.55 7.32 19.85
N ALA A 477 -2.21 7.17 21.14
CA ALA A 477 -3.16 7.32 22.23
C ALA A 477 -3.72 8.75 22.27
N PHE A 478 -2.89 9.78 22.10
CA PHE A 478 -3.35 11.17 22.05
C PHE A 478 -4.38 11.41 20.96
N ARG A 479 -4.14 10.88 19.75
CA ARG A 479 -5.05 11.01 18.62
C ARG A 479 -6.40 10.32 18.87
N LEU A 480 -6.37 9.12 19.47
CA LEU A 480 -7.59 8.40 19.82
C LEU A 480 -8.37 9.12 20.92
N ILE A 481 -7.69 9.55 21.99
CA ILE A 481 -8.32 10.25 23.11
C ILE A 481 -8.89 11.57 22.63
N SER A 482 -8.14 12.39 21.90
CA SER A 482 -8.59 13.71 21.49
C SER A 482 -9.82 13.67 20.60
N LYS A 483 -9.94 12.67 19.74
CA LYS A 483 -11.13 12.45 18.90
C LYS A 483 -12.37 12.02 19.69
N SER A 484 -12.20 11.33 20.82
CA SER A 484 -13.31 10.67 21.53
C SER A 484 -13.66 11.28 22.89
N ILE A 485 -12.78 12.07 23.49
CA ILE A 485 -12.97 12.62 24.85
C ILE A 485 -14.00 13.75 24.89
N GLY A 486 -14.10 14.56 23.83
CA GLY A 486 -15.04 15.68 23.75
C GLY A 486 -14.85 16.66 24.90
N ARG A 487 -15.94 17.07 25.57
CA ARG A 487 -15.93 18.07 26.66
C ARG A 487 -15.21 17.61 27.94
N ASP A 488 -14.96 16.31 28.11
CA ASP A 488 -14.29 15.77 29.30
C ASP A 488 -12.75 15.94 29.28
N TRP A 489 -12.18 16.58 28.24
CA TRP A 489 -10.73 16.72 28.11
C TRP A 489 -10.09 17.47 29.28
N ASN A 490 -10.79 18.45 29.85
CA ASN A 490 -10.32 19.23 31.00
C ASN A 490 -10.30 18.36 32.27
N ARG A 491 -11.31 17.52 32.47
CA ARG A 491 -11.38 16.55 33.58
C ARG A 491 -10.24 15.54 33.45
N LEU A 492 -9.95 15.07 32.24
CA LEU A 492 -8.78 14.22 32.00
C LEU A 492 -7.49 14.94 32.39
N TYR A 493 -7.28 16.16 31.89
CA TYR A 493 -6.07 16.95 32.15
C TYR A 493 -5.83 17.18 33.66
N TRP A 494 -6.89 17.36 34.44
CA TRP A 494 -6.81 17.45 35.91
C TRP A 494 -6.32 16.16 36.59
N GLN A 495 -6.65 15.00 36.04
CA GLN A 495 -6.31 13.69 36.61
C GLN A 495 -4.96 13.14 36.13
N LEU A 496 -4.33 13.80 35.14
CA LEU A 496 -3.04 13.35 34.65
C LEU A 496 -1.92 13.67 35.65
N PRO A 497 -0.99 12.73 35.88
CA PRO A 497 0.15 12.98 36.75
C PRO A 497 1.10 14.00 36.10
N PHE A 498 1.73 14.89 36.87
CA PHE A 498 2.78 15.80 36.38
C PHE A 498 4.07 15.57 37.16
N TYR A 499 5.21 15.52 36.46
CA TYR A 499 6.55 15.41 37.07
C TYR A 499 7.48 16.48 36.47
N PRO A 500 7.76 17.57 37.21
CA PRO A 500 7.41 17.84 38.62
C PRO A 500 5.91 18.10 38.86
N THR A 501 5.44 17.87 40.09
CA THR A 501 4.03 18.09 40.47
C THR A 501 3.65 19.56 40.32
N ARG A 502 2.51 19.82 39.67
CA ARG A 502 2.01 21.18 39.42
C ARG A 502 0.84 21.52 40.34
N GLY A 503 0.78 22.78 40.76
CA GLY A 503 -0.28 23.28 41.64
C GLY A 503 -1.61 23.46 40.91
N GLN A 504 -2.72 23.46 41.67
CA GLN A 504 -4.08 23.63 41.15
C GLN A 504 -4.26 24.95 40.36
N GLU A 505 -3.64 26.04 40.82
CA GLU A 505 -3.71 27.34 40.12
C GLU A 505 -3.04 27.31 38.75
N GLU A 506 -1.95 26.54 38.60
CA GLU A 506 -1.22 26.43 37.34
C GLU A 506 -2.01 25.62 36.31
N LEU A 507 -2.62 24.52 36.74
CA LEU A 507 -3.50 23.70 35.89
C LEU A 507 -4.75 24.48 35.47
N SER A 508 -5.32 25.30 36.37
CA SER A 508 -6.43 26.19 36.04
C SER A 508 -6.04 27.22 34.98
N LYS A 509 -4.84 27.83 35.09
CA LYS A 509 -4.31 28.76 34.08
C LYS A 509 -4.10 28.07 32.73
N ASP A 510 -3.60 26.84 32.73
CA ASP A 510 -3.41 26.08 31.49
C ASP A 510 -4.72 25.80 30.76
N ILE A 511 -5.76 25.38 31.49
CA ILE A 511 -7.07 25.09 30.93
C ILE A 511 -7.69 26.37 30.36
N LYS A 512 -7.65 27.48 31.11
CA LYS A 512 -8.13 28.79 30.62
C LYS A 512 -7.41 29.21 29.34
N HIS A 513 -6.11 29.02 29.27
CA HIS A 513 -5.33 29.34 28.07
C HIS A 513 -5.75 28.49 26.86
N VAL A 514 -5.99 27.19 27.06
CA VAL A 514 -6.48 26.31 25.97
C VAL A 514 -7.90 26.72 25.55
N ASP A 515 -8.78 27.05 26.50
CA ASP A 515 -10.14 27.53 26.19
C ASP A 515 -10.12 28.86 25.43
N GLU A 516 -9.26 29.81 25.83
CA GLU A 516 -9.10 31.11 25.17
C GLU A 516 -8.54 31.00 23.75
N LYS A 517 -7.66 30.02 23.50
CA LYS A 517 -7.06 29.78 22.18
C LYS A 517 -8.08 29.22 21.17
N TYR A 518 -9.12 28.51 21.63
CA TYR A 518 -10.06 27.76 20.79
C TYR A 518 -11.53 28.16 21.01
N GLN A 519 -11.85 29.46 20.95
CA GLN A 519 -13.17 30.02 21.30
C GLN A 519 -14.30 29.88 20.25
N ARG A 520 -14.05 29.35 19.03
CA ARG A 520 -15.05 29.32 17.94
C ARG A 520 -15.29 27.93 17.35
N GLY A 521 -16.47 27.36 17.55
CA GLY A 521 -16.96 26.12 16.92
C GLY A 521 -16.84 24.86 17.80
N ASP A 522 -17.10 23.68 17.21
CA ASP A 522 -16.86 22.37 17.83
C ASP A 522 -15.36 22.02 17.77
N VAL A 523 -14.58 22.64 18.65
CA VAL A 523 -13.09 22.57 18.65
C VAL A 523 -12.56 21.66 19.77
N PHE A 524 -13.41 20.82 20.38
CA PHE A 524 -13.04 20.00 21.53
C PHE A 524 -11.89 19.03 21.25
N GLN A 525 -11.79 18.53 20.01
CA GLN A 525 -10.68 17.67 19.60
C GLN A 525 -9.34 18.42 19.60
N ASP A 526 -9.30 19.66 19.11
CA ASP A 526 -8.07 20.45 19.07
C ASP A 526 -7.69 20.94 20.47
N GLN A 527 -8.68 21.27 21.30
CA GLN A 527 -8.46 21.57 22.72
C GLN A 527 -7.83 20.38 23.46
N ALA A 528 -8.39 19.19 23.30
CA ALA A 528 -7.85 17.97 23.89
C ALA A 528 -6.44 17.64 23.36
N THR A 529 -6.20 17.84 22.07
CA THR A 529 -4.90 17.62 21.44
C THR A 529 -3.85 18.59 22.00
N GLU A 530 -4.18 19.87 22.10
CA GLU A 530 -3.29 20.88 22.69
C GLU A 530 -3.00 20.59 24.16
N ALA A 531 -4.03 20.21 24.94
CA ALA A 531 -3.89 19.86 26.35
C ALA A 531 -2.97 18.63 26.54
N LEU A 532 -3.18 17.54 25.80
CA LEU A 532 -2.35 16.34 25.89
C LEU A 532 -0.90 16.61 25.44
N ASN A 533 -0.71 17.42 24.39
CA ASN A 533 0.64 17.85 23.97
C ASN A 533 1.32 18.71 25.03
N LYS A 534 0.57 19.60 25.69
CA LYS A 534 1.07 20.43 26.79
C LYS A 534 1.45 19.55 27.99
N TRP A 535 0.62 18.56 28.34
CA TRP A 535 0.94 17.58 29.37
C TRP A 535 2.24 16.83 29.06
N ARG A 536 2.41 16.32 27.84
CA ARG A 536 3.64 15.63 27.40
C ARG A 536 4.90 16.48 27.56
N ARG A 537 4.81 17.79 27.30
CA ARG A 537 5.95 18.72 27.46
C ARG A 537 6.35 18.90 28.92
N PHE A 538 5.38 18.90 29.83
CA PHE A 538 5.61 19.08 31.26
C PHE A 538 5.86 17.77 32.02
N HIS A 539 5.63 16.62 31.38
CA HIS A 539 5.78 15.32 31.98
C HIS A 539 6.92 14.55 31.29
N THR A 540 8.12 14.65 31.86
CA THR A 540 9.39 14.13 31.31
C THR A 540 9.43 12.61 31.07
N ARG A 541 8.51 11.82 31.62
CA ARG A 541 8.46 10.34 31.51
C ARG A 541 7.07 9.79 31.14
N ALA A 542 6.34 10.49 30.27
CA ALA A 542 4.92 10.21 30.05
C ALA A 542 4.72 8.84 29.39
N LYS A 543 3.84 8.02 29.94
CA LYS A 543 3.49 6.70 29.40
C LYS A 543 2.01 6.61 29.06
N VAL A 544 1.66 5.63 28.22
CA VAL A 544 0.27 5.31 27.89
C VAL A 544 -0.50 4.88 29.14
N ASP A 545 0.15 4.20 30.08
CA ASP A 545 -0.46 3.78 31.35
C ASP A 545 -0.96 4.96 32.20
N ASP A 546 -0.28 6.11 32.14
CA ASP A 546 -0.71 7.33 32.85
C ASP A 546 -2.03 7.87 32.28
N LEU A 547 -2.20 7.77 30.95
CA LEU A 547 -3.45 8.13 30.28
C LEU A 547 -4.57 7.14 30.62
N ILE A 548 -4.25 5.85 30.70
CA ILE A 548 -5.20 4.81 31.10
C ILE A 548 -5.72 5.12 32.50
N HIS A 549 -4.81 5.36 33.46
CA HIS A 549 -5.20 5.70 34.82
C HIS A 549 -6.04 6.98 34.88
N GLY A 550 -5.65 8.03 34.15
CA GLY A 550 -6.43 9.27 34.07
C GLY A 550 -7.85 9.05 33.53
N LEU A 551 -8.00 8.20 32.51
CA LEU A 551 -9.29 7.82 31.92
C LEU A 551 -10.16 6.98 32.87
N GLU A 552 -9.55 6.11 33.68
CA GLU A 552 -10.23 5.34 34.73
C GLU A 552 -10.81 6.27 35.80
N GLN A 553 -10.03 7.27 36.25
CA GLN A 553 -10.46 8.23 37.27
C GLN A 553 -11.67 9.07 36.83
N ILE A 554 -11.74 9.43 35.54
CA ILE A 554 -12.90 10.14 34.98
C ILE A 554 -14.01 9.20 34.50
N ARG A 555 -13.84 7.88 34.66
CA ARG A 555 -14.78 6.81 34.30
C ARG A 555 -15.12 6.74 32.80
N ARG A 556 -14.17 7.05 31.91
CA ARG A 556 -14.32 6.95 30.44
C ARG A 556 -13.82 5.61 29.90
N PHE A 557 -14.49 4.54 30.34
CA PHE A 557 -14.16 3.16 29.94
C PHE A 557 -14.38 2.87 28.44
N ASP A 558 -15.21 3.66 27.78
CA ASP A 558 -15.43 3.63 26.34
C ASP A 558 -14.13 3.91 25.56
N ILE A 559 -13.34 4.90 26.00
CA ILE A 559 -12.06 5.25 25.38
C ILE A 559 -10.97 4.24 25.75
N LEU A 560 -10.98 3.73 26.99
CA LEU A 560 -10.05 2.69 27.44
C LEU A 560 -10.12 1.45 26.55
N GLN A 561 -11.34 0.98 26.24
CA GLN A 561 -11.51 -0.16 25.33
C GLN A 561 -10.96 0.11 23.92
N LEU A 562 -11.00 1.36 23.45
CA LEU A 562 -10.42 1.75 22.16
C LEU A 562 -8.88 1.70 22.19
N ILE A 563 -8.27 2.20 23.27
CA ILE A 563 -6.81 2.14 23.49
C ILE A 563 -6.34 0.68 23.61
N GLU A 564 -7.02 -0.13 24.43
CA GLU A 564 -6.70 -1.54 24.60
C GLU A 564 -6.77 -2.32 23.28
N ARG A 565 -7.82 -2.10 22.48
CA ARG A 565 -8.00 -2.80 21.20
C ARG A 565 -7.00 -2.37 20.12
N ARG A 566 -6.65 -1.09 20.07
CA ARG A 566 -5.85 -0.53 18.95
C ARG A 566 -4.36 -0.38 19.26
N ILE A 567 -3.97 -0.36 20.53
CA ILE A 567 -2.59 -0.12 20.95
C ILE A 567 -2.04 -1.31 21.74
N ILE A 568 -2.81 -1.89 22.67
CA ILE A 568 -2.31 -2.93 23.59
C ILE A 568 -2.43 -4.36 23.00
N LYS A 569 -3.62 -4.75 22.50
CA LYS A 569 -3.86 -6.09 21.94
C LYS A 569 -3.03 -6.45 20.70
N PRO A 570 -2.71 -5.54 19.77
CA PRO A 570 -1.83 -5.84 18.64
C PRO A 570 -0.43 -6.30 19.08
N LYS A 571 0.10 -5.75 20.18
CA LYS A 571 1.39 -6.17 20.75
C LYS A 571 1.35 -7.57 21.36
N HIS A 572 0.21 -7.94 21.95
CA HIS A 572 0.07 -9.25 22.58
C HIS A 572 -0.03 -10.40 21.57
N LEU A 573 -0.49 -10.12 20.33
CA LEU A 573 -0.49 -11.09 19.24
C LEU A 573 0.90 -11.24 18.61
N LEU A 574 1.64 -10.15 18.44
CA LEU A 574 3.04 -10.18 17.97
C LEU A 574 4.00 -10.89 18.93
N ASN A 575 3.77 -10.79 20.25
CA ASN A 575 4.58 -11.51 21.25
C ASN A 575 4.19 -12.98 21.42
N MET A 576 3.02 -13.43 20.93
CA MET A 576 2.64 -14.85 20.98
C MET A 576 3.27 -15.67 19.85
N ASP A 577 3.74 -15.02 18.78
CA ASP A 577 4.49 -15.70 17.71
C ASP A 577 5.96 -15.99 18.08
N GLN A 578 6.43 -15.52 19.25
CA GLN A 578 7.79 -15.78 19.77
C GLN A 578 7.84 -16.71 20.99
N GLN A 579 6.71 -17.26 21.45
CA GLN A 579 6.71 -18.32 22.46
C GLN A 579 6.34 -19.64 21.79
N GLU A 580 7.29 -20.57 21.77
CA GLU A 580 7.05 -21.99 21.49
C GLU A 580 5.80 -22.45 22.26
N ILE A 581 4.71 -22.65 21.53
CA ILE A 581 3.46 -23.14 22.12
C ILE A 581 3.71 -24.60 22.50
N ASP A 582 3.95 -24.85 23.78
CA ASP A 582 3.98 -26.20 24.36
C ASP A 582 2.70 -26.94 23.90
N PRO A 583 2.81 -28.04 23.13
CA PRO A 583 1.66 -28.78 22.62
C PRO A 583 0.71 -29.24 23.73
N ARG A 584 1.21 -29.38 24.97
CA ARG A 584 0.39 -29.70 26.15
C ARG A 584 -0.56 -28.59 26.54
N LYS A 585 -0.22 -27.31 26.31
CA LYS A 585 -1.09 -26.17 26.64
C LYS A 585 -2.31 -26.12 25.71
N ASN A 586 -2.13 -26.42 24.43
CA ASN A 586 -3.23 -26.56 23.48
C ASN A 586 -4.14 -27.76 23.85
N GLU A 587 -3.58 -28.86 24.33
CA GLU A 587 -4.36 -30.00 24.84
C GLU A 587 -5.16 -29.64 26.09
N ILE A 588 -4.54 -28.94 27.05
CA ILE A 588 -5.17 -28.45 28.27
C ILE A 588 -6.30 -27.46 27.95
N ASP A 589 -6.08 -26.53 27.03
CA ASP A 589 -7.11 -25.57 26.61
C ASP A 589 -8.28 -26.25 25.88
N ASN A 590 -8.00 -27.30 25.10
CA ASN A 590 -9.04 -28.08 24.43
C ASN A 590 -9.83 -28.93 25.43
N LEU A 591 -9.17 -29.50 26.44
CA LEU A 591 -9.81 -30.18 27.57
C LEU A 591 -10.66 -29.23 28.40
N ASN A 592 -10.16 -28.03 28.71
CA ASN A 592 -10.90 -27.01 29.45
C ASN A 592 -12.14 -26.53 28.67
N ARG A 593 -12.05 -26.37 27.34
CA ARG A 593 -13.22 -26.07 26.50
C ARG A 593 -14.24 -27.21 26.50
N LYS A 594 -13.80 -28.47 26.46
CA LYS A 594 -14.70 -29.63 26.57
C LYS A 594 -15.37 -29.69 27.96
N LEU A 595 -14.62 -29.41 29.02
CA LEU A 595 -15.10 -29.40 30.40
C LEU A 595 -16.14 -28.29 30.59
N ASN A 596 -15.88 -27.08 30.10
CA ASN A 596 -16.81 -25.96 30.17
C ASN A 596 -18.10 -26.23 29.39
N ARG A 597 -18.03 -26.86 28.21
CA ARG A 597 -19.23 -27.30 27.46
C ARG A 597 -20.03 -28.36 28.21
N LEU A 598 -19.37 -29.22 28.99
CA LEU A 598 -20.02 -30.20 29.85
C LEU A 598 -20.71 -29.53 31.04
N PHE A 599 -20.03 -28.57 31.68
CA PHE A 599 -20.62 -27.76 32.75
C PHE A 599 -21.80 -26.92 32.28
N ASP A 600 -21.73 -26.33 31.08
CA ASP A 600 -22.83 -25.58 30.49
C ASP A 600 -24.03 -26.50 30.18
N LYS A 601 -23.79 -27.72 29.68
CA LYS A 601 -24.84 -28.73 29.47
C LYS A 601 -25.48 -29.23 30.78
N MET A 602 -24.71 -29.31 31.85
CA MET A 602 -25.23 -29.63 33.19
C MET A 602 -26.02 -28.46 33.77
N ARG A 603 -25.54 -27.22 33.62
CA ARG A 603 -26.24 -26.00 34.07
C ARG A 603 -27.50 -25.70 33.28
N SER A 604 -27.54 -26.05 31.99
CA SER A 604 -28.71 -25.85 31.14
C SER A 604 -29.81 -26.90 31.35
N GLY A 605 -29.65 -27.83 32.30
CA GLY A 605 -30.65 -28.85 32.62
C GLY A 605 -30.92 -29.87 31.51
N ILE A 606 -30.03 -29.97 30.50
CA ILE A 606 -30.21 -30.86 29.33
C ILE A 606 -29.85 -32.32 29.68
N ILE A 607 -29.15 -32.55 30.79
CA ILE A 607 -28.95 -33.89 31.34
C ILE A 607 -30.06 -34.16 32.38
N THR A 608 -31.29 -34.25 31.92
CA THR A 608 -32.32 -34.98 32.66
C THR A 608 -32.17 -36.47 32.35
N SER A 609 -31.82 -37.22 33.40
CA SER A 609 -32.07 -38.66 33.60
C SER A 609 -32.62 -39.43 32.40
N ARG A 610 -31.76 -40.22 31.77
CA ARG A 610 -32.16 -41.28 30.82
C ARG A 610 -32.70 -42.53 31.54
N GLU A 611 -32.91 -42.49 32.85
CA GLU A 611 -33.37 -43.62 33.67
C GLU A 611 -34.88 -43.62 33.99
N THR A 612 -35.66 -42.62 33.54
CA THR A 612 -37.10 -42.56 33.84
C THR A 612 -38.04 -42.92 32.68
N GLN A 613 -37.54 -43.29 31.50
CA GLN A 613 -38.39 -43.67 30.35
C GLN A 613 -38.50 -45.18 30.07
N GLN A 614 -37.97 -46.05 30.94
CA GLN A 614 -38.06 -47.51 30.74
C GLN A 614 -39.10 -48.23 31.61
N ASN A 615 -39.95 -47.52 32.37
CA ASN A 615 -40.98 -48.11 33.24
C ASN A 615 -42.43 -47.70 32.93
N GLN A 616 -42.76 -47.36 31.68
CA GLN A 616 -44.16 -47.20 31.22
C GLN A 616 -44.45 -47.96 29.93
N LEU A 617 -43.98 -49.20 29.85
CA LEU A 617 -44.48 -50.22 28.92
C LEU A 617 -44.42 -51.59 29.61
N VAL A 618 -45.27 -51.78 30.64
CA VAL A 618 -45.94 -53.04 31.02
C VAL A 618 -47.32 -52.68 31.52
#